data_AF-X8BG65-F1
#
_entry.id   AF-X8BG65-F1
#
_cell.length_a   1.000
_cell.length_b   1.000
_cell.length_c   1.000
_cell.angle_alpha   90.00
_cell.angle_beta   90.00
_cell.angle_gamma   90.00
#
_symmetry.space_group_name_H-M   'P 1'
#
loop_
_entity.id
_entity.type
_entity.pdbx_description
1 polymer ?
#
loop_
_entity_poly.entity_id
_entity_poly.type
_entity_poly.pdbx_seq_one_letter_code
_entity_poly.pdbx_strand_id
1 'polypeptide(L)'
;MPILQGLCLTSSRKQWQDNDDGLSPLDVASQVAVPEFDGRIITVPFSFKEIDDEGLISYVPDPERCARVAGLAVRHAQLRRTANADKRVAVVFSAYPTKHARIGNAVGLDTPASAVKLLRAMREHGYRIGEIPASTQTTGRAGARADRTRRPGSGLAY
;
A
#
# COMPACT_ATOMS: atom_id res chain seq x y z
N MET A 1 6.03 9.69 -17.69
CA MET A 1 5.50 8.34 -18.02
C MET A 1 5.88 7.43 -16.85
N PRO A 2 5.09 6.42 -16.47
CA PRO A 2 5.47 5.51 -15.38
C PRO A 2 6.71 4.71 -15.76
N ILE A 3 7.69 4.63 -14.87
CA ILE A 3 8.92 3.84 -15.04
C ILE A 3 8.86 2.69 -14.04
N LEU A 4 8.93 1.46 -14.54
CA LEU A 4 8.81 0.24 -13.73
C LEU A 4 10.18 -0.45 -13.68
N GLN A 5 10.58 -0.87 -12.49
CA GLN A 5 11.78 -1.66 -12.26
C GLN A 5 11.40 -3.15 -12.26
N GLY A 6 11.72 -3.85 -13.36
CA GLY A 6 11.71 -5.31 -13.41
C GLY A 6 12.99 -5.85 -12.77
N LEU A 7 12.86 -6.78 -11.82
CA LEU A 7 14.01 -7.29 -11.08
C LEU A 7 14.62 -8.50 -11.81
N CYS A 8 15.92 -8.46 -12.05
CA CYS A 8 16.70 -9.54 -12.67
C CYS A 8 17.68 -10.06 -11.62
N LEU A 9 17.31 -11.09 -10.87
CA LEU A 9 18.04 -11.44 -9.65
C LEU A 9 19.39 -12.07 -9.96
N THR A 10 20.36 -11.75 -9.11
CA THR A 10 21.71 -12.34 -9.19
C THR A 10 21.80 -13.72 -8.52
N SER A 11 20.68 -14.24 -8.02
CA SER A 11 20.49 -15.59 -7.51
C SER A 11 19.66 -16.45 -8.47
N SER A 12 19.77 -17.77 -8.32
CA SER A 12 18.95 -18.74 -9.06
C SER A 12 17.48 -18.65 -8.65
N ARG A 13 16.59 -19.13 -9.52
CA ARG A 13 15.16 -19.17 -9.22
C ARG A 13 14.86 -20.04 -8.00
N LYS A 14 15.57 -21.15 -7.86
CA LYS A 14 15.43 -22.07 -6.73
C LYS A 14 15.78 -21.38 -5.41
N GLN A 15 16.93 -20.71 -5.35
CA GLN A 15 17.34 -19.96 -4.15
C GLN A 15 16.34 -18.88 -3.78
N TRP A 16 15.74 -18.19 -4.76
CA TRP A 16 14.69 -17.21 -4.50
C TRP A 16 13.42 -17.85 -3.91
N GLN A 17 13.00 -19.02 -4.39
CA GLN A 17 11.81 -19.71 -3.89
C GLN A 17 12.00 -20.31 -2.50
N ASP A 18 13.21 -20.82 -2.22
CA ASP A 18 13.55 -21.47 -0.96
C ASP A 18 13.92 -20.45 0.14
N ASN A 19 13.99 -19.15 -0.18
CA ASN A 19 14.38 -18.09 0.73
C ASN A 19 13.21 -17.17 1.10
N ASP A 20 12.85 -17.14 2.38
CA ASP A 20 11.81 -16.26 2.92
C ASP A 20 12.18 -14.76 2.86
N ASP A 21 13.48 -14.43 2.80
CA ASP A 21 13.96 -13.03 2.67
C ASP A 21 13.73 -12.47 1.25
N GLY A 22 13.48 -13.35 0.27
CA GLY A 22 13.24 -12.99 -1.13
C GLY A 22 14.49 -12.52 -1.87
N LEU A 23 15.07 -11.37 -1.53
CA LEU A 23 16.16 -10.74 -2.27
C LEU A 23 17.50 -10.84 -1.54
N SER A 24 18.60 -10.97 -2.30
CA SER A 24 19.94 -10.84 -1.71
C SER A 24 20.19 -9.38 -1.28
N PRO A 25 21.06 -9.11 -0.29
CA PRO A 25 21.41 -7.74 0.10
C PRO A 25 21.92 -6.89 -1.07
N LEU A 26 22.66 -7.52 -2.00
CA LEU A 26 23.14 -6.87 -3.23
C LEU A 26 21.98 -6.45 -4.14
N ASP A 27 20.99 -7.33 -4.34
CA ASP A 27 19.83 -7.03 -5.17
C ASP A 27 18.90 -6.01 -4.52
N VAL A 28 18.75 -6.03 -3.19
CA VAL A 28 18.01 -4.98 -2.45
C VAL A 28 18.65 -3.63 -2.66
N ALA A 29 19.97 -3.51 -2.51
CA ALA A 29 20.66 -2.23 -2.69
C ALA A 29 20.58 -1.73 -4.14
N SER A 30 20.93 -2.59 -5.10
CA SER A 30 21.12 -2.20 -6.51
C SER A 30 19.84 -2.14 -7.34
N GLN A 31 18.85 -2.98 -7.02
CA GLN A 31 17.63 -3.12 -7.83
C GLN A 31 16.36 -2.59 -7.14
N VAL A 32 16.42 -2.28 -5.84
CA VAL A 32 15.29 -1.71 -5.09
C VAL A 32 15.65 -0.33 -4.55
N ALA A 33 16.55 -0.25 -3.57
CA ALA A 33 16.83 0.98 -2.83
C ALA A 33 17.29 2.11 -3.76
N VAL A 34 18.34 1.90 -4.57
CA VAL A 34 18.81 2.94 -5.50
C VAL A 34 17.74 3.32 -6.54
N PRO A 35 17.08 2.38 -7.23
CA PRO A 35 15.96 2.69 -8.13
C PRO A 35 14.75 3.41 -7.50
N GLU A 36 14.51 3.26 -6.19
CA GLU A 36 13.46 4.03 -5.50
C GLU A 36 13.80 5.52 -5.44
N PHE A 37 15.08 5.87 -5.26
CA PHE A 37 15.52 7.28 -5.34
C PHE A 37 15.34 7.88 -6.73
N ASP A 38 15.41 7.06 -7.79
CA ASP A 38 15.08 7.47 -9.16
C ASP A 38 13.56 7.64 -9.39
N GLY A 39 12.71 7.33 -8.39
CA GLY A 39 11.26 7.38 -8.51
C GLY A 39 10.66 6.22 -9.33
N ARG A 40 11.39 5.10 -9.49
CA ARG A 40 10.89 3.93 -10.21
C ARG A 40 9.90 3.15 -9.35
N ILE A 41 8.90 2.57 -9.99
CA ILE A 41 7.95 1.67 -9.35
C ILE A 41 8.58 0.28 -9.31
N ILE A 42 8.91 -0.19 -8.11
CA ILE A 42 9.48 -1.52 -7.89
C ILE A 42 8.41 -2.58 -8.15
N THR A 43 8.71 -3.56 -9.02
CA THR A 43 7.76 -4.62 -9.40
C THR A 43 8.10 -5.96 -8.77
N VAL A 44 8.49 -6.96 -9.56
CA VAL A 44 8.79 -8.32 -9.11
C VAL A 44 10.00 -8.89 -9.87
N PRO A 45 10.68 -9.91 -9.31
CA PRO A 45 11.63 -10.74 -10.03
C PRO A 45 10.98 -11.40 -11.24
N PHE A 46 11.50 -11.17 -12.45
CA PHE A 46 11.02 -11.82 -13.67
C PHE A 46 12.08 -12.65 -14.39
N SER A 47 13.35 -12.51 -14.04
CA SER A 47 14.43 -13.38 -14.50
C SER A 47 15.43 -13.65 -13.40
N PHE A 48 16.08 -14.80 -13.47
CA PHE A 48 17.01 -15.29 -12.45
C PHE A 48 18.33 -15.69 -13.09
N LYS A 49 19.42 -15.45 -12.38
CA LYS A 49 20.75 -15.83 -12.82
C LYS A 49 20.92 -17.34 -12.66
N GLU A 50 21.20 -18.02 -13.76
CA GLU A 50 21.59 -19.43 -13.77
C GLU A 50 23.00 -19.56 -14.32
N ILE A 51 23.71 -20.59 -13.88
CA ILE A 51 25.08 -20.91 -14.31
C ILE A 51 25.04 -22.35 -14.83
N ASP A 52 25.48 -22.57 -16.06
CA ASP A 52 25.57 -23.90 -16.66
C ASP A 52 26.84 -24.67 -16.24
N ASP A 53 26.99 -25.90 -16.73
CA ASP A 53 28.10 -26.79 -16.39
C ASP A 53 29.46 -26.25 -16.86
N GLU A 54 29.46 -25.38 -17.88
CA GLU A 54 30.63 -24.68 -18.41
C GLU A 54 30.94 -23.38 -17.63
N GLY A 55 30.12 -23.00 -16.64
CA GLY A 55 30.30 -21.80 -15.84
C GLY A 55 29.80 -20.51 -16.51
N LEU A 56 29.07 -20.61 -17.62
CA LEU A 56 28.51 -19.48 -18.34
C LEU A 56 27.23 -18.99 -17.65
N ILE A 57 27.12 -17.67 -17.52
CA ILE A 57 25.98 -17.01 -16.86
C ILE A 57 24.91 -16.71 -17.90
N SER A 58 23.67 -17.11 -17.59
CA SER A 58 22.47 -16.70 -18.33
C SER A 58 21.38 -16.21 -17.38
N TYR A 59 20.50 -15.32 -17.87
CA TYR A 59 19.31 -14.91 -17.14
C TYR A 59 18.10 -15.63 -17.73
N VAL A 60 17.53 -16.54 -16.94
CA VAL A 60 16.37 -17.34 -17.36
C VAL A 60 15.09 -16.63 -16.90
N PRO A 61 14.17 -16.29 -17.82
CA PRO A 61 12.91 -15.65 -17.45
C PRO A 61 11.94 -16.65 -16.81
N ASP A 62 11.17 -16.19 -15.82
CA ASP A 62 9.99 -16.89 -15.31
C ASP A 62 8.73 -16.35 -16.04
N PRO A 63 8.04 -17.18 -16.85
CA PRO A 63 6.91 -16.72 -17.65
C PRO A 63 5.74 -16.12 -16.85
N GLU A 64 5.45 -16.64 -15.66
CA GLU A 64 4.35 -16.15 -14.83
C GLU A 64 4.71 -14.77 -14.25
N ARG A 65 5.96 -14.61 -13.81
CA ARG A 65 6.46 -13.32 -13.33
C ARG A 65 6.59 -12.29 -14.45
N CYS A 66 7.03 -12.71 -15.64
CA CYS A 66 7.01 -11.87 -16.84
C CYS A 66 5.60 -11.33 -17.12
N ALA A 67 4.58 -12.20 -17.06
CA ALA A 67 3.19 -11.79 -17.24
C ALA A 67 2.76 -10.80 -16.14
N ARG A 68 3.25 -10.95 -14.91
CA ARG A 68 2.98 -10.00 -13.83
C ARG A 68 3.59 -8.62 -14.08
N VAL A 69 4.86 -8.54 -14.48
CA VAL A 69 5.52 -7.25 -14.82
C VAL A 69 4.83 -6.60 -16.02
N ALA A 70 4.58 -7.35 -17.09
CA ALA A 70 3.86 -6.87 -18.27
C ALA A 70 2.45 -6.36 -17.92
N GLY A 71 1.73 -7.10 -17.08
CA GLY A 71 0.40 -6.72 -16.61
C GLY A 71 0.40 -5.44 -15.76
N LEU A 72 1.44 -5.20 -14.96
CA LEU A 72 1.61 -3.93 -14.24
C LEU A 72 1.88 -2.78 -15.21
N ALA A 73 2.82 -2.96 -16.14
CA ALA A 73 3.16 -1.95 -17.14
C ALA A 73 1.94 -1.54 -17.98
N VAL A 74 1.18 -2.51 -18.48
CA VAL A 74 -0.04 -2.27 -19.28
C VAL A 74 -1.10 -1.53 -18.45
N ARG A 75 -1.34 -1.92 -17.20
CA ARG A 75 -2.31 -1.22 -16.33
C ARG A 75 -1.89 0.23 -16.04
N HIS A 76 -0.61 0.47 -15.77
CA HIS A 76 -0.08 1.83 -15.59
C HIS A 76 -0.21 2.67 -16.87
N ALA A 77 0.05 2.10 -18.04
CA ALA A 77 -0.15 2.77 -19.32
C ALA A 77 -1.64 3.07 -19.59
N GLN A 78 -2.54 2.16 -19.23
CA GLN A 78 -4.00 2.34 -19.37
C GLN A 78 -4.50 3.56 -18.58
N LEU A 79 -3.96 3.86 -17.40
CA LEU A 79 -4.38 5.02 -16.60
C LEU A 79 -4.28 6.35 -17.35
N ARG A 80 -3.31 6.50 -18.27
CA ARG A 80 -3.20 7.71 -19.10
C ARG A 80 -4.21 7.76 -20.24
N ARG A 81 -4.70 6.59 -20.70
CA ARG A 81 -5.63 6.48 -21.83
C ARG A 81 -7.10 6.55 -21.42
N THR A 82 -7.43 6.14 -20.19
CA THR A 82 -8.81 6.15 -19.69
C THR A 82 -9.21 7.55 -19.25
N ALA A 83 -10.33 8.08 -19.76
CA ALA A 83 -10.90 9.34 -19.30
C ALA A 83 -11.24 9.28 -17.81
N ASN A 84 -11.10 10.39 -17.08
CA ASN A 84 -11.34 10.42 -15.63
C ASN A 84 -12.77 9.97 -15.25
N ALA A 85 -13.76 10.28 -16.08
CA ALA A 85 -15.14 9.86 -15.87
C ALA A 85 -15.35 8.33 -15.89
N ASP A 86 -14.46 7.59 -16.57
CA ASP A 86 -14.55 6.13 -16.73
C ASP A 86 -13.56 5.38 -15.82
N LYS A 87 -12.67 6.10 -15.13
CA LYS A 87 -11.75 5.52 -14.15
C LYS A 87 -12.53 5.07 -12.91
N ARG A 88 -12.34 3.80 -12.54
CA ARG A 88 -12.85 3.22 -11.29
C ARG A 88 -11.70 3.17 -10.29
N VAL A 89 -11.80 3.97 -9.22
CA VAL A 89 -10.77 4.10 -8.19
C VAL A 89 -11.31 3.57 -6.87
N ALA A 90 -10.55 2.66 -6.25
CA ALA A 90 -10.84 2.18 -4.90
C ALA A 90 -10.00 2.98 -3.89
N VAL A 91 -10.65 3.52 -2.86
CA VAL A 91 -9.99 4.13 -1.69
C VAL A 91 -10.12 3.16 -0.53
N VAL A 92 -9.01 2.59 -0.08
CA VAL A 92 -8.99 1.52 0.94
C VAL A 92 -8.50 2.08 2.27
N PHE A 93 -9.25 1.85 3.36
CA PHE A 93 -8.90 2.27 4.71
C PHE A 93 -8.35 1.10 5.52
N SER A 94 -7.26 1.34 6.26
CA SER A 94 -6.72 0.39 7.24
C SER A 94 -7.67 0.25 8.44
N ALA A 95 -7.80 -0.97 8.96
CA ALA A 95 -8.54 -1.24 10.19
C ALA A 95 -7.75 -2.25 11.04
N TYR A 96 -7.00 -1.74 12.02
CA TYR A 96 -6.19 -2.54 12.95
C TYR A 96 -6.11 -1.80 14.31
N PRO A 97 -6.20 -2.47 15.49
CA PRO A 97 -6.25 -3.93 15.73
C PRO A 97 -7.64 -4.55 15.94
N THR A 98 -8.72 -3.76 16.12
CA THR A 98 -10.07 -4.30 16.31
C THR A 98 -11.04 -3.76 15.27
N LYS A 99 -11.93 -4.65 14.78
CA LYS A 99 -12.82 -4.47 13.62
C LYS A 99 -13.73 -3.23 13.65
N HIS A 100 -13.84 -2.52 14.77
CA HIS A 100 -14.74 -1.36 14.94
C HIS A 100 -14.12 -0.14 15.63
N ALA A 101 -12.87 -0.20 16.10
CA ALA A 101 -12.37 0.88 16.97
C ALA A 101 -11.60 1.99 16.24
N ARG A 102 -11.00 1.72 15.07
CA ARG A 102 -10.12 2.67 14.36
C ARG A 102 -10.07 2.43 12.84
N ILE A 103 -11.16 2.73 12.14
CA ILE A 103 -11.15 2.78 10.66
C ILE A 103 -10.29 3.97 10.23
N GLY A 104 -9.35 3.75 9.31
CA GLY A 104 -8.48 4.78 8.77
C GLY A 104 -7.33 5.17 9.70
N ASN A 105 -6.78 4.22 10.48
CA ASN A 105 -5.61 4.50 11.30
C ASN A 105 -4.40 4.82 10.39
N ALA A 106 -3.97 6.08 10.39
CA ALA A 106 -2.79 6.56 9.69
C ALA A 106 -2.03 7.53 10.61
N VAL A 107 -0.75 7.25 10.86
CA VAL A 107 0.07 8.03 11.79
C VAL A 107 0.27 9.44 11.23
N GLY A 108 -0.10 10.46 12.01
CA GLY A 108 0.06 11.86 11.64
C GLY A 108 -0.93 12.38 10.58
N LEU A 109 -1.94 11.59 10.18
CA LEU A 109 -2.92 11.98 9.16
C LEU A 109 -4.34 12.00 9.72
N ASP A 110 -5.07 13.08 9.47
CA ASP A 110 -6.53 13.11 9.65
C ASP A 110 -7.18 12.38 8.45
N THR A 111 -7.30 11.06 8.57
CA THR A 111 -7.76 10.18 7.47
C THR A 111 -9.17 10.53 6.97
N PRO A 112 -10.20 10.75 7.83
CA PRO A 112 -11.52 11.16 7.36
C PRO A 112 -11.49 12.50 6.60
N ALA A 113 -10.83 13.52 7.15
CA ALA A 113 -10.76 14.82 6.47
C ALA A 113 -9.99 14.74 5.15
N SER A 114 -8.91 13.95 5.11
CA SER A 114 -8.09 13.74 3.92
C SER A 114 -8.85 13.00 2.83
N ALA A 115 -9.65 12.00 3.19
CA ALA A 115 -10.51 11.29 2.24
C ALA A 115 -11.58 12.21 1.63
N VAL A 116 -12.25 13.05 2.43
CA VAL A 116 -13.22 14.02 1.92
C VAL A 116 -12.55 15.02 0.96
N LYS A 117 -11.35 15.52 1.31
CA LYS A 117 -10.56 16.40 0.43
C LYS A 117 -10.20 15.71 -0.89
N LEU A 118 -9.73 14.46 -0.84
CA LEU A 118 -9.42 13.66 -2.02
C LEU A 118 -10.65 13.49 -2.93
N LEU A 119 -11.79 13.07 -2.37
CA LEU A 119 -13.02 12.82 -3.14
C LEU A 119 -13.55 14.10 -3.80
N ARG A 120 -13.47 15.24 -3.11
CA ARG A 120 -13.85 16.55 -3.69
C ARG A 120 -12.92 16.93 -4.85
N ALA A 121 -11.61 16.81 -4.66
CA ALA A 121 -10.63 17.08 -5.71
C ALA A 121 -10.81 16.14 -6.92
N MET A 122 -11.09 14.86 -6.69
CA MET A 122 -11.40 13.90 -7.77
C MET A 122 -12.65 14.34 -8.56
N ARG A 123 -13.72 14.76 -7.88
CA ARG A 123 -14.92 15.27 -8.56
C ARG A 123 -14.62 16.50 -9.42
N GLU A 124 -13.83 17.44 -8.91
CA GLU A 124 -13.37 18.63 -9.66
C GLU A 124 -12.56 18.26 -10.91
N HIS A 125 -11.82 17.15 -10.87
CA HIS A 125 -11.05 16.64 -12.01
C HIS A 125 -11.87 15.71 -12.94
N GLY A 126 -13.20 15.67 -12.81
CA GLY A 126 -14.09 14.95 -13.72
C GLY A 126 -14.22 13.44 -13.45
N TYR A 127 -13.83 12.97 -12.27
CA TYR A 127 -14.17 11.61 -11.84
C TYR A 127 -15.64 11.53 -11.45
N ARG A 128 -16.30 10.40 -11.75
CA ARG A 128 -17.67 10.14 -11.31
C ARG A 128 -17.67 9.79 -9.83
N ILE A 129 -17.94 10.78 -8.99
CA ILE A 129 -18.09 10.65 -7.54
C ILE A 129 -19.54 11.00 -7.19
N GLY A 130 -20.21 10.12 -6.44
CA GLY A 130 -21.56 10.35 -5.94
C GLY A 130 -21.61 11.42 -4.84
N GLU A 131 -22.61 11.32 -3.98
CA GLU A 131 -22.70 12.18 -2.81
C GLU A 131 -21.50 11.97 -1.88
N ILE A 132 -20.82 13.06 -1.53
CA ILE A 132 -19.70 13.05 -0.58
C ILE A 132 -20.27 13.47 0.76
N PRO A 133 -20.08 12.70 1.85
CA PRO A 133 -20.55 13.08 3.18
C PRO A 133 -20.05 14.48 3.56
N ALA A 134 -20.90 15.27 4.22
CA ALA A 134 -20.44 16.49 4.86
C ALA A 134 -19.32 16.12 5.84
N SER A 135 -18.20 16.85 5.79
CA SER A 135 -17.08 16.61 6.69
C SER A 135 -17.57 16.80 8.12
N THR A 136 -17.78 15.70 8.84
CA THR A 136 -17.96 15.76 10.29
C THR A 136 -16.61 16.19 10.83
N GLN A 137 -16.48 17.47 11.19
CA GLN A 137 -15.47 17.87 12.14
C GLN A 137 -15.75 17.04 13.40
N THR A 138 -15.03 15.93 13.56
CA THR A 138 -15.05 15.19 14.81
C THR A 138 -14.37 16.09 15.83
N THR A 139 -15.18 16.89 16.51
CA THR A 139 -14.80 17.60 17.72
C THR A 139 -14.28 16.56 18.70
N GLY A 140 -12.96 16.37 18.72
CA GLY A 140 -12.28 15.75 19.84
C GLY A 140 -12.45 16.66 21.05
N ARG A 141 -13.53 16.49 21.81
CA ARG A 141 -13.59 17.03 23.17
C ARG A 141 -14.51 16.22 24.07
N ALA A 142 -13.94 16.01 25.27
CA ALA A 142 -14.56 15.55 26.49
C ALA A 142 -14.89 14.05 26.56
N GLY A 143 -13.88 13.28 26.98
CA GLY A 143 -14.15 12.24 27.97
C GLY A 143 -14.91 12.88 29.13
N ALA A 144 -16.18 12.53 29.26
CA ALA A 144 -16.93 12.78 30.47
C ALA A 144 -16.30 11.92 31.57
N ARG A 145 -15.38 12.53 32.32
CA ARG A 145 -15.09 12.13 33.70
C ARG A 145 -16.41 12.21 34.45
N ALA A 146 -17.06 11.07 34.65
CA ALA A 146 -17.99 10.93 35.74
C ALA A 146 -17.16 10.81 37.03
N ASP A 147 -17.18 11.91 37.76
CA ASP A 147 -16.66 12.11 39.11
C ASP A 147 -16.98 10.93 40.03
N ARG A 148 -15.93 10.27 40.54
CA ARG A 148 -15.98 9.34 41.66
C ARG A 148 -15.26 9.98 42.84
N THR A 149 -15.89 10.94 43.51
CA THR A 149 -15.51 11.31 44.87
C THR A 149 -16.70 11.77 45.72
N ARG A 150 -17.37 10.83 46.41
CA ARG A 150 -17.73 10.97 47.84
C ARG A 150 -18.27 9.67 48.44
N ARG A 151 -17.50 9.07 49.34
CA ARG A 151 -17.98 8.34 50.54
C ARG A 151 -17.83 9.32 51.73
N PRO A 152 -18.56 9.24 52.87
CA PRO A 152 -18.66 8.01 53.69
C PRO A 152 -19.93 7.81 54.58
N GLY A 153 -20.04 6.61 55.17
CA GLY A 153 -20.88 6.23 56.34
C GLY A 153 -22.40 6.23 56.10
N SER A 154 -23.28 5.46 56.72
CA SER A 154 -23.28 4.48 57.81
C SER A 154 -24.74 3.98 57.90
N GLY A 155 -25.00 2.70 58.19
CA GLY A 155 -26.36 2.26 58.53
C GLY A 155 -26.62 0.78 58.28
N LEU A 156 -26.62 0.01 59.36
CA LEU A 156 -27.12 -1.36 59.48
C LEU A 156 -28.62 -1.43 59.12
N ALA A 157 -29.07 -2.56 58.58
CA ALA A 157 -30.04 -3.48 59.23
C ALA A 157 -30.76 -4.39 58.21
N TYR A 158 -30.77 -5.68 58.56
CA TYR A 158 -31.51 -6.84 58.04
C TYR A 158 -31.23 -7.33 56.61
#